data_AF-A0A2W0EGM2-F1
#
_entry.id   AF-A0A2W0EGM2-F1
#
_cell.length_a   1.000
_cell.length_b   1.000
_cell.length_c   1.000
_cell.angle_alpha   90.00
_cell.angle_beta   90.00
_cell.angle_gamma   90.00
#
_symmetry.space_group_name_H-M   'P 1'
#
loop_
_entity.id
_entity.type
_entity.pdbx_description
1 polymer ?
#
loop_
_entity_poly.entity_id
_entity_poly.type
_entity_poly.pdbx_seq_one_letter_code
_entity_poly.pdbx_strand_id
1 'polypeptide(L)'
;MTDLLTSIQAALGLPHTPIPFTSSGALPSAFAVTDLACASIAAAGQAASELLHQQTGHLPDLEVDRRLASFWFATSIRPIGWSVPPLWDPVAGDYATRDGWIRLHTNAPHHRAAAESVLGACADRAAMAGNVAQWANSELEQAVVDAGGCAAEMRTWDQWQVHPQGQAVNAESLIQFANHPSQSRKVWTGSVARPLAGLKVLDLTRVLAGPIASRFLAGLGADVLRIDPPTWNEPGVVPEVTLGKRCARLDLYDKTDRAVFECLLRDADILLHGYRADALE
;
A
#
# COMPACT_ATOMS: atom_id res chain seq x y z
N MET A 1 -21.98 -5.06 13.14
CA MET A 1 -20.89 -5.33 12.17
C MET A 1 -20.97 -4.18 11.17
N THR A 2 -19.94 -3.35 11.07
CA THR A 2 -19.96 -2.19 10.17
C THR A 2 -19.99 -2.67 8.73
N ASP A 3 -20.93 -2.16 7.94
CA ASP A 3 -20.94 -2.41 6.50
C ASP A 3 -19.81 -1.59 5.84
N LEU A 4 -18.67 -2.26 5.63
CA LEU A 4 -17.46 -1.66 5.06
C LEU A 4 -17.68 -1.22 3.61
N LEU A 5 -18.47 -1.95 2.82
CA LEU A 5 -18.73 -1.61 1.42
C LEU A 5 -19.52 -0.31 1.32
N THR A 6 -20.61 -0.19 2.08
CA THR A 6 -21.41 1.05 2.11
C THR A 6 -20.58 2.25 2.53
N SER A 7 -19.68 2.07 3.51
CA SER A 7 -18.79 3.14 3.97
C SER A 7 -17.79 3.57 2.88
N ILE A 8 -17.21 2.61 2.15
CA ILE A 8 -16.27 2.88 1.05
C ILE A 8 -17.01 3.51 -0.15
N GLN A 9 -18.21 3.03 -0.49
CA GLN A 9 -19.04 3.60 -1.55
C GLN A 9 -19.36 5.07 -1.28
N ALA A 10 -19.81 5.38 -0.06
CA ALA A 10 -20.07 6.75 0.36
C ALA A 10 -18.81 7.62 0.26
N ALA A 11 -17.67 7.12 0.75
CA ALA A 11 -16.41 7.84 0.71
C ALA A 11 -15.90 8.08 -0.72
N LEU A 12 -16.19 7.19 -1.68
CA LEU A 12 -15.81 7.33 -3.08
C LEU A 12 -16.85 8.10 -3.93
N GLY A 13 -18.01 8.43 -3.38
CA GLY A 13 -19.13 8.98 -4.15
C GLY A 13 -19.75 7.99 -5.15
N LEU A 14 -19.60 6.69 -4.91
CA LEU A 14 -20.22 5.63 -5.73
C LEU A 14 -21.68 5.43 -5.33
N PRO A 15 -22.55 4.97 -6.24
CA PRO A 15 -23.92 4.58 -5.91
C PRO A 15 -23.95 3.50 -4.82
N HIS A 16 -24.94 3.57 -3.93
CA HIS A 16 -25.20 2.53 -2.93
C HIS A 16 -25.85 1.31 -3.59
N THR A 17 -25.01 0.44 -4.16
CA THR A 17 -25.43 -0.77 -4.85
C THR A 17 -24.99 -2.01 -4.06
N PRO A 18 -25.92 -2.90 -3.68
CA PRO A 18 -25.55 -4.19 -3.10
C PRO A 18 -24.76 -5.03 -4.10
N ILE A 19 -23.58 -5.49 -3.71
CA ILE A 19 -22.72 -6.33 -4.54
C ILE A 19 -22.66 -7.73 -3.90
N PRO A 20 -23.08 -8.81 -4.61
CA PRO A 20 -23.02 -10.17 -4.10
C PRO A 20 -21.57 -10.59 -3.78
N PHE A 21 -21.37 -11.13 -2.57
CA PHE A 21 -20.14 -11.82 -2.20
C PHE A 21 -20.38 -13.33 -2.26
N THR A 22 -19.63 -14.02 -3.13
CA THR A 22 -19.71 -15.47 -3.31
C THR A 22 -18.58 -16.18 -2.56
N SER A 23 -18.66 -17.51 -2.46
CA SER A 23 -17.67 -18.33 -1.74
C SER A 23 -17.61 -18.05 -0.24
N SER A 24 -16.67 -18.69 0.47
CA SER A 24 -16.52 -18.56 1.93
C SER A 24 -15.06 -18.60 2.36
N GLY A 25 -14.79 -18.17 3.60
CA GLY A 25 -13.46 -18.14 4.20
C GLY A 25 -13.17 -16.85 4.96
N ALA A 26 -12.11 -16.86 5.77
CA ALA A 26 -11.64 -15.69 6.48
C ALA A 26 -10.13 -15.78 6.71
N LEU A 27 -9.44 -14.65 6.63
CA LEU A 27 -8.06 -14.50 7.07
C LEU A 27 -8.02 -14.52 8.60
N PRO A 28 -7.02 -15.16 9.22
CA PRO A 28 -6.87 -15.17 10.67
C PRO A 28 -6.42 -13.80 11.16
N SER A 29 -7.36 -12.93 11.50
CA SER A 29 -7.09 -11.57 11.97
C SER A 29 -8.05 -11.15 13.08
N ALA A 30 -7.58 -10.31 13.99
CA ALA A 30 -8.41 -9.64 14.99
C ALA A 30 -9.32 -8.55 14.37
N PHE A 31 -9.01 -8.11 13.14
CA PHE A 31 -9.79 -7.15 12.38
C PHE A 31 -10.54 -7.85 11.23
N ALA A 32 -11.59 -7.20 10.73
CA ALA A 32 -12.40 -7.67 9.60
C ALA A 32 -11.67 -7.56 8.23
N VAL A 33 -10.43 -8.07 8.14
CA VAL A 33 -9.55 -7.91 6.97
C VAL A 33 -10.15 -8.57 5.73
N THR A 34 -10.78 -9.74 5.86
CA THR A 34 -11.46 -10.36 4.71
C THR A 34 -12.63 -9.53 4.22
N ASP A 35 -13.42 -8.93 5.13
CA ASP A 35 -14.55 -8.09 4.72
C ASP A 35 -14.04 -6.79 4.07
N LEU A 36 -12.95 -6.22 4.59
CA LEU A 36 -12.27 -5.08 3.97
C LEU A 36 -11.74 -5.42 2.57
N ALA A 37 -11.14 -6.60 2.40
CA ALA A 37 -10.65 -7.06 1.10
C ALA A 37 -11.80 -7.19 0.09
N CYS A 38 -12.91 -7.84 0.46
CA CYS A 38 -14.09 -7.93 -0.39
C CYS A 38 -14.66 -6.56 -0.73
N ALA A 39 -14.84 -5.70 0.26
CA ALA A 39 -15.40 -4.36 0.07
C ALA A 39 -14.51 -3.49 -0.83
N SER A 40 -13.19 -3.58 -0.69
CA SER A 40 -12.23 -2.84 -1.54
C SER A 40 -12.27 -3.31 -2.99
N ILE A 41 -12.29 -4.64 -3.23
CA ILE A 41 -12.41 -5.21 -4.58
C ILE A 41 -13.77 -4.88 -5.20
N ALA A 42 -14.85 -4.93 -4.41
CA ALA A 42 -16.20 -4.59 -4.85
C ALA A 42 -16.29 -3.11 -5.26
N ALA A 43 -15.78 -2.19 -4.45
CA ALA A 43 -15.77 -0.77 -4.78
C ALA A 43 -14.92 -0.46 -6.03
N ALA A 44 -13.75 -1.10 -6.16
CA ALA A 44 -12.90 -0.94 -7.35
C ALA A 44 -13.56 -1.53 -8.61
N GLY A 45 -14.23 -2.68 -8.49
CA GLY A 45 -15.03 -3.27 -9.57
C GLY A 45 -16.22 -2.40 -9.96
N GLN A 46 -16.92 -1.82 -8.99
CA GLN A 46 -18.04 -0.92 -9.23
C GLN A 46 -17.58 0.33 -9.97
N ALA A 47 -16.47 0.95 -9.56
CA ALA A 47 -15.90 2.09 -10.27
C ALA A 47 -15.56 1.76 -11.74
N ALA A 48 -15.05 0.56 -12.02
CA ALA A 48 -14.81 0.10 -13.38
C ALA A 48 -16.11 -0.16 -14.17
N SER A 49 -17.15 -0.73 -13.54
CA SER A 49 -18.47 -0.92 -14.14
C SER A 49 -19.14 0.41 -14.48
N GLU A 50 -19.07 1.41 -13.59
CA GLU A 50 -19.59 2.76 -13.81
C GLU A 50 -18.86 3.45 -14.97
N LEU A 51 -17.52 3.30 -15.06
CA LEU A 51 -16.77 3.77 -16.22
C LEU A 51 -17.27 3.12 -17.51
N LEU A 52 -17.44 1.79 -17.53
CA LEU A 52 -17.94 1.08 -18.70
C LEU A 52 -19.37 1.52 -19.06
N HIS A 53 -20.23 1.76 -18.09
CA HIS A 53 -21.57 2.27 -18.31
C HIS A 53 -21.54 3.64 -18.98
N GLN A 54 -20.69 4.56 -18.49
CA GLN A 54 -20.55 5.90 -19.06
C GLN A 54 -20.04 5.87 -20.51
N GLN A 55 -19.15 4.92 -20.85
CA GLN A 55 -18.54 4.85 -22.18
C GLN A 55 -19.33 4.02 -23.20
N THR A 56 -20.11 3.03 -22.74
CA THR A 56 -20.76 2.05 -23.62
C THR A 56 -22.29 2.01 -23.49
N GLY A 57 -22.85 2.67 -22.48
CA GLY A 57 -24.28 2.61 -22.13
C GLY A 57 -24.70 1.31 -21.42
N HIS A 58 -23.82 0.30 -21.35
CA HIS A 58 -24.09 -0.96 -20.68
C HIS A 58 -23.39 -1.01 -19.32
N LEU A 59 -24.15 -1.23 -18.25
CA LEU A 59 -23.63 -1.44 -16.91
C LEU A 59 -23.42 -2.95 -16.68
N PRO A 60 -22.17 -3.43 -16.55
CA PRO A 60 -21.92 -4.85 -16.30
C PRO A 60 -22.33 -5.25 -14.88
N ASP A 61 -22.89 -6.47 -14.75
CA ASP A 61 -23.11 -7.10 -13.46
C ASP A 61 -21.77 -7.35 -12.73
N LEU A 62 -21.81 -7.28 -11.39
CA LEU A 62 -20.62 -7.39 -10.55
C LEU A 62 -20.89 -8.34 -9.38
N GLU A 63 -19.95 -9.25 -9.13
CA GLU A 63 -19.85 -10.07 -7.93
C GLU A 63 -18.40 -10.15 -7.45
N VAL A 64 -18.19 -10.47 -6.17
CA VAL A 64 -16.85 -10.67 -5.62
C VAL A 64 -16.75 -12.05 -4.95
N ASP A 65 -15.84 -12.89 -5.44
CA ASP A 65 -15.48 -14.12 -4.75
C ASP A 65 -14.64 -13.78 -3.51
N ARG A 66 -15.18 -14.09 -2.33
CA ARG A 66 -14.58 -13.80 -1.01
C ARG A 66 -13.22 -14.46 -0.82
N ARG A 67 -13.06 -15.68 -1.33
CA ARG A 67 -11.82 -16.45 -1.20
C ARG A 67 -10.75 -15.87 -2.12
N LEU A 68 -11.09 -15.51 -3.35
CA LEU A 68 -10.16 -14.87 -4.29
C LEU A 68 -9.76 -13.46 -3.83
N ALA A 69 -10.70 -12.66 -3.32
CA ALA A 69 -10.39 -11.35 -2.72
C ALA A 69 -9.42 -11.50 -1.53
N SER A 70 -9.57 -12.54 -0.72
CA SER A 70 -8.64 -12.83 0.38
C SER A 70 -7.24 -13.19 -0.10
N PHE A 71 -7.12 -13.96 -1.20
CA PHE A 71 -5.80 -14.28 -1.77
C PHE A 71 -5.08 -13.06 -2.33
N TRP A 72 -5.84 -12.09 -2.84
CA TRP A 72 -5.28 -10.80 -3.25
C TRP A 72 -4.61 -10.03 -2.11
N PHE A 73 -5.01 -10.26 -0.86
CA PHE A 73 -4.40 -9.68 0.33
C PHE A 73 -3.31 -10.57 0.95
N ALA A 74 -2.96 -11.68 0.28
CA ALA A 74 -1.91 -12.60 0.68
C ALA A 74 -0.80 -12.66 -0.38
N THR A 75 -0.86 -13.64 -1.28
CA THR A 75 0.05 -13.79 -2.42
C THR A 75 -0.73 -14.37 -3.59
N SER A 76 -0.47 -13.86 -4.79
CA SER A 76 -1.10 -14.34 -6.02
C SER A 76 -0.12 -15.03 -6.97
N ILE A 77 1.16 -15.09 -6.60
CA ILE A 77 2.21 -15.76 -7.36
C ILE A 77 2.57 -17.13 -6.76
N ARG A 78 2.95 -18.04 -7.65
CA ARG A 78 3.55 -19.33 -7.28
C ARG A 78 4.93 -19.42 -7.93
N PRO A 79 6.04 -19.37 -7.16
CA PRO A 79 7.36 -19.47 -7.74
C PRO A 79 7.60 -20.89 -8.29
N ILE A 80 8.25 -20.98 -9.46
CA ILE A 80 8.61 -22.25 -10.12
C ILE A 80 10.12 -22.23 -10.37
N GLY A 81 10.86 -23.11 -9.70
CA GLY A 81 12.33 -23.19 -9.85
C GLY A 81 13.12 -22.12 -9.09
N TRP A 82 12.47 -21.33 -8.24
CA TRP A 82 13.09 -20.33 -7.35
C TRP A 82 12.28 -20.19 -6.05
N SER A 83 12.80 -19.44 -5.08
CA SER A 83 12.12 -19.11 -3.82
C SER A 83 12.00 -17.60 -3.66
N VAL A 84 10.86 -17.12 -3.17
CA VAL A 84 10.67 -15.71 -2.84
C VAL A 84 11.61 -15.34 -1.68
N PRO A 85 12.42 -14.27 -1.80
CA PRO A 85 13.26 -13.80 -0.71
C PRO A 85 12.43 -13.46 0.54
N PRO A 86 13.00 -13.58 1.75
CA PRO A 86 12.30 -13.23 2.98
C PRO A 86 11.75 -11.79 2.94
N LEU A 87 10.50 -11.63 3.38
CA LEU A 87 9.87 -10.31 3.53
C LEU A 87 10.42 -9.55 4.74
N TRP A 88 10.90 -10.28 5.74
CA TRP A 88 11.33 -9.73 7.02
C TRP A 88 12.82 -9.93 7.23
N ASP A 89 13.49 -8.88 7.69
CA ASP A 89 14.83 -8.94 8.23
C ASP A 89 14.87 -9.83 9.49
N PRO A 90 15.98 -10.55 9.78
CA PRO A 90 16.04 -11.50 10.90
C PRO A 90 15.74 -10.94 12.30
N VAL A 91 15.82 -9.62 12.51
CA VAL A 91 15.44 -8.98 13.79
C VAL A 91 14.21 -8.08 13.67
N ALA A 92 13.53 -8.07 12.52
CA ALA A 92 12.23 -7.39 12.43
C ALA A 92 11.18 -8.14 13.26
N GLY A 93 10.31 -7.40 13.93
CA GLY A 93 9.15 -7.99 14.61
C GLY A 93 8.76 -7.30 15.91
N ASP A 94 7.91 -8.01 16.66
CA ASP A 94 7.35 -7.54 17.92
C ASP A 94 8.16 -8.10 19.10
N TYR A 95 8.42 -7.23 20.08
CA TYR A 95 9.26 -7.50 21.24
C TYR A 95 8.61 -6.98 22.52
N ALA A 96 8.75 -7.72 23.61
CA ALA A 96 8.37 -7.26 24.93
C ALA A 96 9.42 -6.27 25.45
N THR A 97 8.95 -5.13 25.97
CA THR A 97 9.73 -4.14 26.71
C THR A 97 9.46 -4.30 28.21
N ARG A 98 10.06 -3.46 29.05
CA ARG A 98 9.85 -3.50 30.51
C ARG A 98 8.39 -3.26 30.91
N ASP A 99 7.66 -2.48 30.11
CA ASP A 99 6.34 -1.93 30.42
C ASP A 99 5.29 -2.14 29.31
N GLY A 100 5.63 -2.89 28.25
CA GLY A 100 4.73 -3.08 27.12
C GLY A 100 5.36 -3.86 25.97
N TRP A 101 5.00 -3.46 24.75
CA TRP A 101 5.48 -4.07 23.52
C TRP A 101 5.88 -3.00 22.51
N ILE A 102 6.85 -3.35 21.67
CA ILE A 102 7.33 -2.49 20.57
C ILE A 102 7.49 -3.32 19.30
N ARG A 103 7.18 -2.72 18.16
CA ARG A 103 7.50 -3.25 16.83
C ARG A 103 8.77 -2.58 16.31
N LEU A 104 9.79 -3.38 16.00
CA LEU A 104 10.98 -2.92 15.28
C LEU A 104 10.84 -3.24 13.79
N HIS A 105 11.00 -2.22 12.95
CA HIS A 105 10.96 -2.38 11.49
C HIS A 105 12.36 -2.22 10.89
N THR A 106 13.05 -3.35 10.71
CA THR A 106 14.44 -3.41 10.24
C THR A 106 14.61 -3.91 8.81
N ASN A 107 13.53 -4.00 8.03
CA ASN A 107 13.58 -4.57 6.66
C ASN A 107 14.43 -3.75 5.67
N ALA A 108 14.64 -2.47 5.94
CA ALA A 108 15.54 -1.62 5.16
C ALA A 108 16.92 -1.57 5.84
N PRO A 109 18.04 -1.71 5.10
CA PRO A 109 19.38 -1.73 5.69
C PRO A 109 19.70 -0.54 6.59
N HIS A 110 19.24 0.66 6.24
CA HIS A 110 19.43 1.86 7.06
C HIS A 110 18.59 1.85 8.34
N HIS A 111 17.35 1.31 8.31
CA HIS A 111 16.57 1.11 9.52
C HIS A 111 17.20 0.05 10.44
N ARG A 112 17.76 -1.02 9.87
CA ARG A 112 18.51 -2.03 10.61
C ARG A 112 19.71 -1.43 11.32
N ALA A 113 20.54 -0.67 10.60
CA ALA A 113 21.71 0.00 11.16
C ALA A 113 21.34 0.99 12.28
N ALA A 114 20.27 1.77 12.10
CA ALA A 114 19.77 2.69 13.12
C ALA A 114 19.33 1.95 14.39
N ALA A 115 18.56 0.86 14.26
CA ALA A 115 18.15 0.05 15.41
C ALA A 115 19.36 -0.56 16.15
N GLU A 116 20.35 -1.08 15.43
CA GLU A 116 21.56 -1.64 16.03
C GLU A 116 22.48 -0.59 16.67
N SER A 117 22.43 0.66 16.22
CA SER A 117 23.17 1.75 16.88
C SER A 117 22.65 2.03 18.30
N VAL A 118 21.37 1.73 18.56
CA VAL A 118 20.70 1.92 19.86
C VAL A 118 20.76 0.64 20.69
N LEU A 119 20.43 -0.50 20.07
CA LEU A 119 20.23 -1.79 20.76
C LEU A 119 21.44 -2.73 20.68
N GLY A 120 22.46 -2.39 19.91
CA GLY A 120 23.58 -3.27 19.58
C GLY A 120 23.25 -4.27 18.47
N ALA A 121 24.28 -4.69 17.74
CA ALA A 121 24.14 -5.65 16.65
C ALA A 121 23.71 -7.04 17.16
N CYS A 122 22.68 -7.62 16.53
CA CYS A 122 22.08 -8.89 16.97
C CYS A 122 21.84 -9.82 15.77
N ALA A 123 22.25 -11.08 15.85
CA ALA A 123 22.06 -12.00 14.72
C ALA A 123 20.58 -12.40 14.49
N ASP A 124 19.78 -12.45 15.56
CA ASP A 124 18.42 -12.97 15.54
C ASP A 124 17.49 -12.28 16.55
N ARG A 125 16.20 -12.63 16.50
CA ARG A 125 15.17 -12.09 17.38
C ARG A 125 15.40 -12.41 18.85
N ALA A 126 16.01 -13.55 19.19
CA ALA A 126 16.19 -13.94 20.59
C ALA A 126 17.25 -13.04 21.25
N ALA A 127 18.37 -12.79 20.57
CA ALA A 127 19.38 -11.84 21.03
C ALA A 127 18.81 -10.42 21.12
N MET A 128 18.07 -9.98 20.10
CA MET A 128 17.43 -8.65 20.11
C MET A 128 16.45 -8.48 21.27
N ALA A 129 15.66 -9.50 21.58
CA ALA A 129 14.70 -9.46 22.68
C ALA A 129 15.35 -9.18 24.04
N GLY A 130 16.55 -9.71 24.30
CA GLY A 130 17.28 -9.48 25.55
C GLY A 130 17.69 -8.01 25.74
N ASN A 131 17.99 -7.31 24.64
CA ASN A 131 18.36 -5.89 24.67
C ASN A 131 17.09 -5.03 24.79
N VAL A 132 16.04 -5.35 24.02
CA VAL A 132 14.76 -4.61 24.05
C VAL A 132 14.08 -4.69 25.41
N ALA A 133 14.13 -5.83 26.10
CA ALA A 133 13.48 -6.02 27.40
C ALA A 133 13.98 -5.09 28.52
N GLN A 134 15.12 -4.42 28.33
CA GLN A 134 15.70 -3.48 29.29
C GLN A 134 15.12 -2.07 29.20
N TRP A 135 14.42 -1.76 28.10
CA TRP A 135 13.90 -0.43 27.82
C TRP A 135 12.42 -0.27 28.20
N ALA A 136 12.00 0.96 28.48
CA ALA A 136 10.60 1.33 28.32
C ALA A 136 10.25 1.49 26.83
N ASN A 137 9.02 1.15 26.43
CA ASN A 137 8.61 1.15 25.03
C ASN A 137 8.73 2.53 24.34
N SER A 138 8.26 3.59 25.00
CA SER A 138 8.27 4.97 24.49
C SER A 138 9.69 5.53 24.40
N GLU A 139 10.54 5.26 25.39
CA GLU A 139 11.95 5.64 25.38
C GLU A 139 12.70 4.98 24.23
N LEU A 140 12.44 3.70 23.97
CA LEU A 140 13.07 2.97 22.87
C LEU A 140 12.53 3.41 21.50
N GLU A 141 11.22 3.61 21.36
CA GLU A 141 10.61 4.18 20.15
C GLU A 141 11.30 5.49 19.79
N GLN A 142 11.41 6.41 20.75
CA GLN A 142 12.07 7.70 20.54
C GLN A 142 13.55 7.54 20.16
N ALA A 143 14.32 6.72 20.89
CA ALA A 143 15.74 6.53 20.63
C ALA A 143 16.01 5.96 19.22
N VAL A 144 15.21 4.99 18.76
CA VAL A 144 15.34 4.42 17.42
C VAL A 144 14.94 5.44 16.35
N VAL A 145 13.88 6.21 16.55
CA VAL A 145 13.45 7.27 15.62
C VAL A 145 14.49 8.38 15.52
N ASP A 146 15.07 8.82 16.64
CA ASP A 146 16.13 9.83 16.69
C ASP A 146 17.40 9.38 15.94
N ALA A 147 17.68 8.07 15.97
CA ALA A 147 18.75 7.45 15.19
C ALA A 147 18.42 7.29 13.68
N GLY A 148 17.24 7.74 13.22
CA GLY A 148 16.78 7.60 11.84
C GLY A 148 16.22 6.22 11.50
N GLY A 149 15.87 5.43 12.51
CA GLY A 149 15.24 4.12 12.39
C GLY A 149 13.71 4.17 12.36
N CYS A 150 13.10 2.99 12.31
CA CYS A 150 11.65 2.84 12.34
C CYS A 150 11.25 1.83 13.42
N ALA A 151 10.58 2.33 14.45
CA ALA A 151 9.99 1.53 15.52
C ALA A 151 8.65 2.16 15.92
N ALA A 152 7.78 1.35 16.52
CA ALA A 152 6.50 1.84 17.02
C ALA A 152 6.12 1.14 18.33
N GLU A 153 5.75 1.92 19.35
CA GLU A 153 5.09 1.39 20.55
C GLU A 153 3.77 0.70 20.15
N MET A 154 3.58 -0.53 20.63
CA MET A 154 2.33 -1.27 20.41
C MET A 154 1.32 -0.91 21.50
N ARG A 155 0.24 -0.25 21.08
CA ARG A 155 -0.82 0.25 21.97
C ARG A 155 -2.03 -0.67 21.92
N THR A 156 -2.75 -0.77 23.04
CA THR A 156 -4.10 -1.35 23.06
C THR A 156 -5.07 -0.48 22.28
N TRP A 157 -6.24 -1.01 21.97
CA TRP A 157 -7.29 -0.24 21.30
C TRP A 157 -7.70 1.00 22.10
N ASP A 158 -7.92 0.84 23.42
CA ASP A 158 -8.32 1.95 24.30
C ASP A 158 -7.23 3.04 24.37
N GLN A 159 -5.96 2.63 24.42
CA GLN A 159 -4.83 3.57 24.37
C GLN A 159 -4.78 4.32 23.03
N TRP A 160 -4.97 3.61 21.91
CA TRP A 160 -4.97 4.22 20.57
C TRP A 160 -6.12 5.22 20.38
N GLN A 161 -7.31 4.93 20.88
CA GLN A 161 -8.48 5.82 20.75
C GLN A 161 -8.27 7.20 21.39
N VAL A 162 -7.48 7.27 22.47
CA VAL A 162 -7.18 8.54 23.17
C VAL A 162 -5.84 9.14 22.78
N HIS A 163 -5.04 8.45 21.96
CA HIS A 163 -3.74 8.93 21.49
C HIS A 163 -3.93 10.06 20.46
N PRO A 164 -3.08 11.12 20.45
CA PRO A 164 -3.27 12.26 19.55
C PRO A 164 -3.37 11.87 18.06
N GLN A 165 -2.51 10.97 17.59
CA GLN A 165 -2.54 10.48 16.21
C GLN A 165 -3.78 9.61 15.93
N GLY A 166 -4.24 8.84 16.91
CA GLY A 166 -5.47 8.05 16.76
C GLY A 166 -6.71 8.93 16.68
N GLN A 167 -6.77 9.99 17.49
CA GLN A 167 -7.82 11.01 17.41
C GLN A 167 -7.78 11.76 16.07
N ALA A 168 -6.58 12.13 15.59
CA ALA A 168 -6.41 12.79 14.31
C ALA A 168 -6.90 11.93 13.14
N VAL A 169 -6.45 10.67 13.04
CA VAL A 169 -6.88 9.74 11.98
C VAL A 169 -8.39 9.48 12.02
N ASN A 170 -8.98 9.36 13.22
CA ASN A 170 -10.43 9.17 13.36
C ASN A 170 -11.26 10.41 12.99
N ALA A 171 -10.66 11.61 13.04
CA ALA A 171 -11.32 12.85 12.65
C ALA A 171 -11.25 13.10 11.13
N GLU A 172 -10.35 12.43 10.42
CA GLU A 172 -10.20 12.57 8.98
C GLU A 172 -11.26 11.78 8.20
N SER A 173 -11.64 12.31 7.03
CA SER A 173 -12.47 11.58 6.08
C SER A 173 -11.69 10.41 5.50
N LEU A 174 -12.37 9.26 5.29
CA LEU A 174 -11.74 8.06 4.73
C LEU A 174 -11.04 8.32 3.38
N ILE A 175 -11.63 9.18 2.56
CA ILE A 175 -11.08 9.62 1.27
C ILE A 175 -11.32 11.12 1.15
N GLN A 176 -10.29 11.85 0.75
CA GLN A 176 -10.36 13.28 0.47
C GLN A 176 -10.24 13.52 -1.04
N PHE A 177 -11.16 14.31 -1.59
CA PHE A 177 -11.11 14.72 -2.99
C PHE A 177 -10.79 16.22 -3.08
N ALA A 178 -9.75 16.55 -3.85
CA ALA A 178 -9.45 17.91 -4.25
C ALA A 178 -9.67 18.01 -5.77
N ASN A 179 -10.65 18.81 -6.19
CA ASN A 179 -10.92 19.04 -7.61
C ASN A 179 -10.13 20.24 -8.09
N HIS A 180 -9.29 20.02 -9.11
CA HIS A 180 -8.68 21.10 -9.87
C HIS A 180 -9.40 21.24 -11.21
N PRO A 181 -9.68 22.47 -11.69
CA PRO A 181 -10.30 22.67 -13.00
C PRO A 181 -9.41 22.03 -14.08
N SER A 182 -9.89 20.91 -14.63
CA SER A 182 -9.19 20.17 -15.69
C SER A 182 -9.28 20.93 -17.01
N GLN A 183 -8.17 20.99 -17.75
CA GLN A 183 -8.10 21.68 -19.04
C GLN A 183 -8.40 20.78 -20.26
N SER A 184 -8.52 19.46 -20.10
CA SER A 184 -8.95 18.59 -21.21
C SER A 184 -9.34 17.18 -20.76
N ARG A 185 -10.51 16.69 -21.16
CA ARG A 185 -10.85 15.26 -21.08
C ARG A 185 -10.20 14.52 -22.26
N LYS A 186 -9.44 13.45 -21.98
CA LYS A 186 -8.99 12.54 -23.04
C LYS A 186 -10.18 11.74 -23.58
N VAL A 187 -10.14 11.46 -24.88
CA VAL A 187 -11.08 10.54 -25.53
C VAL A 187 -10.80 9.13 -25.01
N TRP A 188 -11.84 8.41 -24.60
CA TRP A 188 -11.70 7.03 -24.16
C TRP A 188 -11.36 6.13 -25.36
N THR A 189 -10.29 5.35 -25.22
CA THR A 189 -9.81 4.39 -26.22
C THR A 189 -9.84 2.95 -25.70
N GLY A 190 -10.52 2.73 -24.57
CA GLY A 190 -10.61 1.42 -23.93
C GLY A 190 -11.56 0.46 -24.62
N SER A 191 -11.74 -0.70 -24.00
CA SER A 191 -12.77 -1.68 -24.37
C SER A 191 -13.35 -2.33 -23.11
N VAL A 192 -14.42 -3.12 -23.25
CA VAL A 192 -14.98 -3.90 -22.13
C VAL A 192 -13.93 -4.76 -21.45
N ALA A 193 -13.03 -5.38 -22.21
CA ALA A 193 -11.96 -6.23 -21.68
C ALA A 193 -10.78 -5.45 -21.09
N ARG A 194 -10.59 -4.19 -21.52
CA ARG A 194 -9.47 -3.34 -21.09
C ARG A 194 -9.96 -1.89 -20.90
N PRO A 195 -10.75 -1.61 -19.85
CA PRO A 195 -11.43 -0.33 -19.70
C PRO A 195 -10.47 0.85 -19.53
N LEU A 196 -9.24 0.60 -19.06
CA LEU A 196 -8.22 1.64 -18.82
C LEU A 196 -7.17 1.73 -19.94
N ALA A 197 -7.35 1.03 -21.06
CA ALA A 197 -6.40 1.10 -22.17
C ALA A 197 -6.30 2.52 -22.75
N GLY A 198 -5.06 3.00 -22.90
CA GLY A 198 -4.74 4.35 -23.34
C GLY A 198 -4.38 5.32 -22.21
N LEU A 199 -4.66 4.97 -20.95
CA LEU A 199 -4.20 5.75 -19.79
C LEU A 199 -2.74 5.43 -19.46
N LYS A 200 -1.94 6.48 -19.25
CA LYS A 200 -0.57 6.39 -18.76
C LYS A 200 -0.53 6.67 -17.26
N VAL A 201 0.00 5.74 -16.48
CA VAL A 201 0.09 5.83 -15.03
C VAL A 201 1.56 5.87 -14.62
N LEU A 202 1.96 6.92 -13.91
CA LEU A 202 3.27 7.03 -13.28
C LEU A 202 3.17 6.63 -11.81
N ASP A 203 3.80 5.52 -11.45
CA ASP A 203 3.75 4.92 -10.12
C ASP A 203 5.05 5.20 -9.36
N LEU A 204 4.96 6.05 -8.33
CA LEU A 204 6.03 6.41 -7.40
C LEU A 204 5.84 5.77 -6.02
N THR A 205 5.05 4.71 -5.95
CA THR A 205 4.78 4.00 -4.70
C THR A 205 5.73 2.82 -4.52
N ARG A 206 5.86 2.36 -3.27
CA ARG A 206 6.75 1.25 -2.88
C ARG A 206 6.00 0.29 -1.96
N VAL A 207 6.58 -0.87 -1.74
CA VAL A 207 6.08 -1.90 -0.82
C VAL A 207 4.78 -2.53 -1.30
N LEU A 208 3.61 -2.17 -0.75
CA LEU A 208 2.37 -2.94 -0.94
C LEU A 208 1.18 -2.10 -1.42
N ALA A 209 0.62 -1.23 -0.58
CA ALA A 209 -0.68 -0.60 -0.85
C ALA A 209 -0.74 0.14 -2.21
N GLY A 210 0.20 1.06 -2.45
CA GLY A 210 0.30 1.77 -3.73
C GLY A 210 0.63 0.86 -4.91
N PRO A 211 1.65 -0.03 -4.82
CA PRO A 211 1.99 -0.92 -5.92
C PRO A 211 0.88 -1.91 -6.30
N ILE A 212 0.04 -2.32 -5.34
CA ILE A 212 -1.15 -3.15 -5.59
C ILE A 212 -2.25 -2.33 -6.30
N ALA A 213 -2.47 -1.07 -5.90
CA ALA A 213 -3.40 -0.18 -6.60
C ALA A 213 -3.00 0.01 -8.07
N SER A 214 -1.73 0.29 -8.35
CA SER A 214 -1.26 0.44 -9.73
C SER A 214 -1.23 -0.88 -10.51
N ARG A 215 -1.01 -2.03 -9.83
CA ARG A 215 -1.16 -3.36 -10.43
C ARG A 215 -2.60 -3.65 -10.84
N PHE A 216 -3.58 -3.23 -10.04
CA PHE A 216 -5.00 -3.32 -10.41
C PHE A 216 -5.29 -2.52 -11.69
N LEU A 217 -4.79 -1.28 -11.79
CA LEU A 217 -4.94 -0.46 -12.99
C LEU A 217 -4.30 -1.11 -14.23
N ALA A 218 -3.09 -1.69 -14.07
CA ALA A 218 -2.42 -2.44 -15.14
C ALA A 218 -3.24 -3.65 -15.60
N GLY A 219 -3.85 -4.39 -14.67
CA GLY A 219 -4.74 -5.51 -14.95
C GLY A 219 -5.96 -5.12 -15.79
N LEU A 220 -6.45 -3.89 -15.64
CA LEU A 220 -7.52 -3.31 -16.46
C LEU A 220 -7.03 -2.64 -17.76
N GLY A 221 -5.74 -2.77 -18.07
CA GLY A 221 -5.13 -2.41 -19.34
C GLY A 221 -4.43 -1.05 -19.39
N ALA A 222 -4.30 -0.33 -18.26
CA ALA A 222 -3.53 0.90 -18.19
C ALA A 222 -2.04 0.64 -18.47
N ASP A 223 -1.36 1.63 -19.06
CA ASP A 223 0.09 1.59 -19.24
C ASP A 223 0.77 2.17 -18.00
N VAL A 224 1.25 1.27 -17.14
CA VAL A 224 1.83 1.65 -15.85
C VAL A 224 3.36 1.58 -15.90
N LEU A 225 4.00 2.72 -15.61
CA LEU A 225 5.44 2.84 -15.40
C LEU A 225 5.73 3.15 -13.93
N ARG A 226 6.37 2.20 -13.24
CA ARG A 226 6.89 2.39 -11.89
C ARG A 226 8.30 2.97 -11.94
N ILE A 227 8.55 4.01 -11.16
CA ILE A 227 9.88 4.62 -11.01
C ILE A 227 10.37 4.44 -9.57
N ASP A 228 11.51 3.79 -9.42
CA ASP A 228 12.22 3.66 -8.14
C ASP A 228 13.57 4.39 -8.19
N PRO A 229 14.12 4.85 -7.05
CA PRO A 229 15.49 5.36 -7.04
C PRO A 229 16.50 4.22 -7.24
N PRO A 230 17.71 4.50 -7.77
CA PRO A 230 18.71 3.46 -8.06
C PRO A 230 19.08 2.56 -6.88
N THR A 231 19.01 3.12 -5.67
CA THR A 231 19.40 2.49 -4.40
C THR A 231 18.29 1.70 -3.73
N TRP A 232 17.05 1.74 -4.25
CA TRP A 232 15.93 1.01 -3.66
C TRP A 232 15.80 -0.40 -4.23
N ASN A 233 15.52 -1.36 -3.35
CA ASN A 233 15.18 -2.72 -3.73
C ASN A 233 14.29 -3.36 -2.66
N GLU A 234 13.35 -4.20 -3.08
CA GLU A 234 12.40 -4.88 -2.20
C GLU A 234 12.08 -6.29 -2.74
N PRO A 235 13.10 -7.18 -2.82
CA PRO A 235 13.05 -8.37 -3.66
C PRO A 235 11.99 -9.41 -3.20
N GLY A 236 11.56 -9.35 -1.94
CA GLY A 236 10.48 -10.19 -1.41
C GLY A 236 9.07 -9.78 -1.89
N VAL A 237 8.87 -8.52 -2.30
CA VAL A 237 7.55 -8.03 -2.77
C VAL A 237 7.51 -7.77 -4.27
N VAL A 238 8.64 -7.42 -4.91
CA VAL A 238 8.72 -7.08 -6.35
C VAL A 238 7.97 -8.08 -7.24
N PRO A 239 8.14 -9.41 -7.11
CA PRO A 239 7.46 -10.36 -7.98
C PRO A 239 5.93 -10.31 -7.90
N GLU A 240 5.38 -9.98 -6.73
CA GLU A 240 3.95 -9.85 -6.51
C GLU A 240 3.45 -8.50 -7.06
N VAL A 241 4.18 -7.42 -6.77
CA VAL A 241 3.64 -6.08 -7.01
C VAL A 241 3.93 -5.52 -8.39
N THR A 242 4.82 -6.11 -9.20
CA THR A 242 5.21 -5.57 -10.52
C THR A 242 4.50 -6.18 -11.72
N LEU A 243 3.63 -7.18 -11.51
CA LEU A 243 2.87 -7.82 -12.58
C LEU A 243 2.06 -6.80 -13.39
N GLY A 244 2.21 -6.86 -14.73
CA GLY A 244 1.53 -5.96 -15.66
C GLY A 244 2.18 -4.57 -15.80
N LYS A 245 3.25 -4.28 -15.07
CA LYS A 245 3.90 -2.95 -15.05
C LYS A 245 5.26 -2.96 -15.71
N ARG A 246 5.66 -1.81 -16.25
CA ARG A 246 7.05 -1.53 -16.62
C ARG A 246 7.73 -0.85 -15.44
N CYS A 247 9.01 -1.12 -15.24
CA CYS A 247 9.79 -0.51 -14.16
C CYS A 247 11.03 0.17 -14.75
N ALA A 248 11.35 1.36 -14.25
CA ALA A 248 12.61 2.04 -14.53
C ALA A 248 13.16 2.64 -13.24
N ARG A 249 14.43 3.05 -13.28
CA ARG A 249 15.08 3.74 -12.16
C ARG A 249 15.57 5.10 -12.60
N LEU A 250 15.33 6.10 -11.76
CA LEU A 250 15.78 7.48 -11.95
C LEU A 250 16.27 8.04 -10.62
N ASP A 251 17.43 8.68 -10.63
CA ASP A 251 17.91 9.47 -9.51
C ASP A 251 17.42 10.92 -9.64
N LEU A 252 16.39 11.30 -8.88
CA LEU A 252 15.82 12.65 -8.98
C LEU A 252 16.72 13.75 -8.40
N TYR A 253 17.83 13.39 -7.73
CA TYR A 253 18.89 14.34 -7.36
C TYR A 253 19.80 14.68 -8.54
N ASP A 254 19.88 13.80 -9.54
CA ASP A 254 20.57 14.08 -10.79
C ASP A 254 19.66 14.91 -11.72
N LYS A 255 20.23 15.97 -12.30
CA LYS A 255 19.46 16.91 -13.13
C LYS A 255 18.99 16.29 -14.44
N THR A 256 19.75 15.35 -15.00
CA THR A 256 19.40 14.68 -16.25
C THR A 256 18.25 13.70 -16.02
N ASP A 257 18.34 12.87 -14.98
CA ASP A 257 17.27 11.95 -14.61
C ASP A 257 16.00 12.69 -14.17
N ARG A 258 16.14 13.80 -13.44
CA ARG A 258 15.01 14.68 -13.11
C ARG A 258 14.31 15.24 -14.35
N ALA A 259 15.06 15.67 -15.36
CA ALA A 259 14.47 16.16 -16.61
C ALA A 259 13.71 15.05 -17.36
N VAL A 260 14.21 13.81 -17.32
CA VAL A 260 13.49 12.63 -17.85
C VAL A 260 12.19 12.40 -17.08
N PHE A 261 12.25 12.43 -15.74
CA PHE A 261 11.08 12.29 -14.89
C PHE A 261 10.02 13.36 -15.17
N GLU A 262 10.41 14.64 -15.28
CA GLU A 262 9.50 15.75 -15.58
C GLU A 262 8.84 15.59 -16.97
N CYS A 263 9.55 15.00 -17.94
CA CYS A 263 8.97 14.65 -19.24
C CYS A 263 7.93 13.53 -19.12
N LEU A 264 8.21 12.48 -18.33
CA LEU A 264 7.27 11.39 -18.07
C LEU A 264 6.03 11.89 -17.33
N LEU A 265 6.23 12.77 -16.34
CA LEU A 265 5.16 13.37 -15.54
C LEU A 265 4.21 14.22 -16.41
N ARG A 266 4.76 15.00 -17.35
CA ARG A 266 3.97 15.81 -18.29
C ARG A 266 3.02 14.95 -19.14
N ASP A 267 3.45 13.74 -19.48
CA ASP A 267 2.71 12.82 -20.34
C ASP A 267 1.76 11.88 -19.57
N ALA A 268 1.88 11.82 -18.24
CA ALA A 268 1.09 10.93 -17.40
C ALA A 268 -0.34 11.44 -17.23
N ASP A 269 -1.31 10.52 -17.23
CA ASP A 269 -2.71 10.80 -16.92
C ASP A 269 -2.99 10.69 -15.42
N ILE A 270 -2.25 9.81 -14.75
CA ILE A 270 -2.41 9.53 -13.32
C ILE A 270 -1.01 9.44 -12.71
N LEU A 271 -0.79 10.19 -11.64
CA LEU A 271 0.36 10.02 -10.75
C LEU A 271 -0.10 9.34 -9.46
N LEU A 272 0.54 8.23 -9.07
CA LEU A 272 0.36 7.64 -7.75
C LEU A 272 1.65 7.85 -6.94
N HIS A 273 1.55 8.44 -5.76
CA HIS A 273 2.66 8.50 -4.81
C HIS A 273 2.17 8.20 -3.38
N GLY A 274 3.06 7.64 -2.57
CA GLY A 274 2.84 7.38 -1.14
C GLY A 274 3.90 8.07 -0.27
N TYR A 275 4.56 9.10 -0.82
CA TYR A 275 5.61 9.81 -0.10
C TYR A 275 5.04 10.77 0.94
N ARG A 276 5.81 11.00 2.00
CA ARG A 276 5.54 12.03 3.00
C ARG A 276 5.53 13.43 2.35
N ALA A 277 4.97 14.40 3.09
CA ALA A 277 5.10 15.81 2.74
C ALA A 277 6.57 16.17 2.43
N ASP A 278 6.76 17.10 1.50
CA ASP A 278 8.06 17.67 1.11
C ASP A 278 9.00 16.69 0.36
N ALA A 279 8.63 15.42 0.18
CA ALA A 279 9.51 14.44 -0.47
C ALA A 279 9.71 14.66 -1.98
N LEU A 280 8.89 15.49 -2.60
CA LEU A 280 8.94 15.81 -4.03
C LEU A 280 9.25 17.30 -4.29
N GLU A 281 9.58 18.06 -3.24
CA GLU A 281 9.94 19.48 -3.33
C GLU A 281 11.43 19.69 -3.66
#